data_AF-A0A318U2N0-F1
#
_entry.id   AF-A0A318U2N0-F1
#
_cell.length_a   1.000
_cell.length_b   1.000
_cell.length_c   1.000
_cell.angle_alpha   90.00
_cell.angle_beta   90.00
_cell.angle_gamma   90.00
#
_symmetry.space_group_name_H-M   'P 1'
#
loop_
_entity.id
_entity.type
_entity.pdbx_description
1 polymer ?
#
loop_
_entity_poly.entity_id
_entity_poly.type
_entity_poly.pdbx_seq_one_letter_code
_entity_poly.pdbx_strand_id
1 'polypeptide(L)'
;MSIMDRFPLPGQTQFFTLRLARAGGSLLVDHIEDLRAAWAAMVADHPTVCGAMVVLPDHLHAVLTLPPGPRAVSARWSQVRRDFAQRVAPEAPETIWLPEILIQPLRDSAEVNRALAACWEAPVRLGLAKHPEDWPYSSLHRDLRIAARRRVGA
;
A
#
# COMPACT_ATOMS: atom_id res chain seq x y z
N MET A 1 11.24 19.70 0.30
CA MET A 1 11.18 18.31 0.78
C MET A 1 12.61 17.84 0.98
N SER A 2 13.06 17.75 2.24
CA SER A 2 14.41 17.34 2.62
C SER A 2 14.56 15.82 2.44
N ILE A 3 15.80 15.33 2.36
CA ILE A 3 16.11 13.91 2.12
C ILE A 3 15.58 12.97 3.23
N MET A 4 15.29 13.52 4.41
CA MET A 4 14.65 12.83 5.54
C MET A 4 13.15 12.56 5.34
N ASP A 5 12.49 13.23 4.39
CA ASP A 5 11.04 13.13 4.12
C ASP A 5 10.65 11.85 3.34
N ARG A 6 11.59 10.91 3.15
CA ARG A 6 11.36 9.67 2.39
C ARG A 6 11.48 8.38 3.21
N PHE A 7 11.81 8.49 4.50
CA PHE A 7 11.92 7.34 5.38
C PHE A 7 10.70 7.25 6.29
N PRO A 8 10.26 6.02 6.64
CA PRO A 8 9.21 5.87 7.61
C PRO A 8 9.57 6.58 8.93
N LEU A 9 8.71 7.50 9.37
CA LEU A 9 8.89 8.19 10.64
C LEU A 9 8.13 7.42 11.73
N PRO A 10 8.81 6.82 12.71
CA PRO A 10 8.15 6.15 13.83
C PRO A 10 7.16 7.09 14.55
N GLY A 11 6.03 6.57 15.02
CA GLY A 11 4.95 7.36 15.62
C GLY A 11 4.02 8.07 14.62
N GLN A 12 4.43 8.19 13.36
CA GLN A 12 3.59 8.70 12.24
C GLN A 12 3.37 7.64 11.15
N THR A 13 3.98 6.47 11.31
CA THR A 13 3.88 5.35 10.38
C THR A 13 2.87 4.33 10.88
N GLN A 14 2.05 3.83 9.96
CA GLN A 14 0.99 2.87 10.26
C GLN A 14 1.00 1.77 9.19
N PHE A 15 0.67 0.55 9.60
CA PHE A 15 0.36 -0.56 8.71
C PHE A 15 -1.15 -0.60 8.46
N PHE A 16 -1.53 -0.72 7.19
CA PHE A 16 -2.91 -0.74 6.75
C PHE A 16 -3.21 -2.06 6.05
N THR A 17 -4.41 -2.59 6.29
CA THR A 17 -5.02 -3.60 5.41
C THR A 17 -6.32 -3.06 4.87
N LEU A 18 -6.40 -2.96 3.55
CA LEU A 18 -7.61 -2.60 2.82
C LEU A 18 -8.13 -3.83 2.07
N ARG A 19 -9.38 -4.24 2.30
CA ARG A 19 -9.96 -5.48 1.78
C ARG A 19 -11.16 -5.21 0.89
N LEU A 20 -11.34 -6.04 -0.13
CA LEU A 20 -12.60 -6.13 -0.87
C LEU A 20 -13.70 -6.73 0.02
N ALA A 21 -14.96 -6.40 -0.30
CA ALA A 21 -16.12 -6.95 0.38
C ALA A 21 -16.31 -8.44 0.06
N ARG A 22 -16.03 -8.84 -1.19
CA ARG A 22 -16.00 -10.24 -1.61
C ARG A 22 -14.57 -10.79 -1.51
N ALA A 23 -14.33 -11.66 -0.54
CA ALA A 23 -13.08 -12.39 -0.41
C ALA A 23 -12.93 -13.48 -1.49
N GLY A 24 -11.69 -13.86 -1.79
CA GLY A 24 -11.33 -14.95 -2.71
C GLY A 24 -11.42 -14.62 -4.20
N GLY A 25 -11.66 -13.36 -4.56
CA GLY A 25 -11.56 -12.87 -5.94
C GLY A 25 -10.16 -12.35 -6.30
N SER A 26 -10.02 -11.87 -7.52
CA SER A 26 -8.78 -11.31 -8.09
C SER A 26 -8.90 -9.86 -8.54
N LEU A 27 -10.00 -9.17 -8.20
CA LEU A 27 -10.35 -7.86 -8.74
C LEU A 27 -9.22 -6.82 -8.63
N LEU A 28 -8.45 -6.81 -7.53
CA LEU A 28 -7.37 -5.83 -7.37
C LEU A 28 -6.20 -6.07 -8.35
N VAL A 29 -5.89 -7.33 -8.64
CA VAL A 29 -4.79 -7.67 -9.56
C VAL A 29 -5.24 -7.67 -11.01
N ASP A 30 -6.49 -8.06 -11.28
CA ASP A 30 -7.11 -7.99 -12.61
C ASP A 30 -7.22 -6.53 -13.10
N HIS A 31 -7.47 -5.60 -12.18
CA HIS A 31 -7.56 -4.16 -12.43
C HIS A 31 -6.40 -3.37 -11.81
N ILE A 32 -5.19 -3.93 -11.84
CA ILE A 32 -4.03 -3.31 -11.20
C ILE A 32 -3.74 -1.89 -11.72
N GLU A 33 -3.98 -1.63 -13.01
CA GLU A 33 -3.73 -0.32 -13.61
C GLU A 33 -4.75 0.73 -13.12
N ASP A 34 -6.02 0.33 -12.91
CA ASP A 34 -7.03 1.21 -12.31
C ASP A 34 -6.68 1.54 -10.85
N LEU A 35 -6.18 0.54 -10.09
CA LEU A 35 -5.72 0.76 -8.73
C LEU A 35 -4.50 1.68 -8.68
N ARG A 36 -3.55 1.51 -9.61
CA ARG A 36 -2.37 2.39 -9.75
C ARG A 36 -2.79 3.82 -10.09
N ALA A 37 -3.76 4.00 -10.97
CA ALA A 37 -4.29 5.33 -11.32
C ALA A 37 -4.97 6.00 -10.11
N ALA A 38 -5.82 5.26 -9.38
CA ALA A 38 -6.46 5.76 -8.16
C ALA A 38 -5.43 6.11 -7.06
N TRP A 39 -4.39 5.28 -6.89
CA TRP A 39 -3.30 5.55 -5.97
C TRP A 39 -2.50 6.80 -6.36
N ALA A 40 -2.18 6.95 -7.65
CA ALA A 40 -1.45 8.12 -8.16
C ALA A 40 -2.22 9.42 -7.95
N ALA A 41 -3.54 9.42 -8.22
CA ALA A 41 -4.42 10.57 -7.94
C ALA A 41 -4.42 10.93 -6.46
N MET A 42 -4.57 9.93 -5.57
CA MET A 42 -4.52 10.16 -4.12
C MET A 42 -3.18 10.76 -3.69
N VAL A 43 -2.05 10.26 -4.19
CA VAL A 43 -0.73 10.80 -3.82
C VAL A 43 -0.54 12.24 -4.29
N ALA A 44 -1.13 12.62 -5.44
CA ALA A 44 -1.10 13.98 -5.94
C ALA A 44 -1.88 14.96 -5.04
N ASP A 45 -3.06 14.57 -4.56
CA ASP A 45 -3.90 15.40 -3.69
C ASP A 45 -3.47 15.36 -2.22
N HIS A 46 -2.85 14.25 -1.81
CA HIS A 46 -2.49 13.95 -0.44
C HIS A 46 -1.07 13.39 -0.36
N PRO A 47 -0.04 14.24 -0.19
CA PRO A 47 1.35 13.81 -0.11
C PRO A 47 1.53 12.67 0.89
N THR A 48 2.02 11.52 0.42
CA THR A 48 2.07 10.27 1.19
C THR A 48 3.42 9.60 1.03
N VAL A 49 4.06 9.24 2.14
CA VAL A 49 5.28 8.44 2.11
C VAL A 49 4.91 6.96 2.19
N CYS A 50 5.13 6.23 1.12
CA CYS A 50 4.89 4.79 1.05
C CYS A 50 6.18 4.01 1.33
N GLY A 51 6.32 3.50 2.54
CA GLY A 51 7.43 2.64 2.95
C GLY A 51 7.38 1.29 2.25
N ALA A 52 6.26 0.58 2.37
CA ALA A 52 6.00 -0.67 1.66
C ALA A 52 4.54 -0.73 1.18
N MET A 53 4.30 -1.46 0.08
CA MET A 53 2.96 -1.82 -0.37
C MET A 53 3.01 -3.15 -1.12
N VAL A 54 2.01 -3.99 -0.90
CA VAL A 54 1.74 -5.19 -1.70
C VAL A 54 0.25 -5.22 -2.02
N VAL A 55 -0.07 -5.40 -3.30
CA VAL A 55 -1.43 -5.66 -3.77
C VAL A 55 -1.58 -7.16 -3.96
N LEU A 56 -2.56 -7.74 -3.27
CA LEU A 56 -2.95 -9.15 -3.34
C LEU A 56 -4.29 -9.23 -4.09
N PRO A 57 -4.76 -10.44 -4.46
CA PRO A 57 -5.97 -10.60 -5.28
C PRO A 57 -7.22 -9.85 -4.76
N ASP A 58 -7.47 -9.89 -3.44
CA ASP A 58 -8.66 -9.34 -2.81
C ASP A 58 -8.40 -8.35 -1.66
N HIS A 59 -7.13 -8.01 -1.39
CA HIS A 59 -6.76 -7.00 -0.42
C HIS A 59 -5.38 -6.42 -0.73
N LEU A 60 -5.04 -5.33 -0.05
CA LEU A 60 -3.68 -4.80 -0.08
C LEU A 60 -3.18 -4.52 1.34
N HIS A 61 -1.87 -4.61 1.48
CA HIS A 61 -1.15 -4.16 2.66
C HIS A 61 -0.32 -2.93 2.31
N ALA A 62 -0.28 -1.95 3.21
CA ALA A 62 0.51 -0.75 3.02
C ALA A 62 1.14 -0.27 4.33
N VAL A 63 2.41 0.11 4.29
CA VAL A 63 3.10 0.80 5.38
C VAL A 63 3.30 2.24 4.95
N LEU A 64 2.51 3.15 5.52
CA LEU A 64 2.50 4.56 5.13
C LEU A 64 2.89 5.44 6.31
N THR A 65 3.69 6.48 6.03
CA THR A 65 3.87 7.61 6.94
C THR A 65 2.99 8.75 6.46
N LEU A 66 2.15 9.23 7.37
CA LEU A 66 1.15 10.24 7.10
C LEU A 66 1.49 11.53 7.84
N PRO A 67 1.16 12.71 7.28
CA PRO A 67 1.25 13.95 8.04
C PRO A 67 0.33 13.89 9.27
N PRO A 68 0.67 14.58 10.36
CA PRO A 68 -0.18 14.63 11.54
C PRO A 68 -1.52 15.29 11.20
N GLY A 69 -2.60 14.77 11.78
CA GLY A 69 -3.93 15.39 11.70
C GLY A 69 -5.08 14.39 11.57
N PRO A 70 -6.29 14.78 12.02
CA PRO A 70 -7.42 13.85 12.19
C PRO A 70 -7.98 13.28 10.87
N ARG A 71 -7.67 13.91 9.73
CA ARG A 71 -8.18 13.52 8.40
C ARG A 71 -7.14 12.84 7.52
N ALA A 72 -5.91 12.63 8.02
CA ALA A 72 -4.83 12.12 7.19
C ALA A 72 -5.11 10.71 6.65
N VAL A 73 -5.71 9.84 7.48
CA VAL A 73 -6.05 8.47 7.07
C VAL A 73 -7.28 8.45 6.16
N SER A 74 -8.38 9.07 6.61
CA SER A 74 -9.68 8.94 5.94
C SER A 74 -9.71 9.56 4.55
N ALA A 75 -9.08 10.73 4.35
CA ALA A 75 -9.06 11.39 3.04
C ALA A 75 -8.42 10.50 1.95
N ARG A 76 -7.26 9.91 2.26
CA ARG A 76 -6.50 9.05 1.34
C ARG A 76 -7.26 7.80 0.95
N TRP A 77 -7.73 7.05 1.96
CA TRP A 77 -8.39 5.78 1.69
C TRP A 77 -9.78 5.97 1.09
N SER A 78 -10.53 7.00 1.47
CA SER A 78 -11.80 7.32 0.82
C SER A 78 -11.62 7.68 -0.65
N GLN A 79 -10.56 8.42 -0.99
CA GLN A 79 -10.25 8.72 -2.39
C GLN A 79 -9.87 7.47 -3.18
N VAL A 80 -8.89 6.67 -2.71
CA VAL A 80 -8.49 5.44 -3.40
C VAL A 80 -9.67 4.50 -3.61
N ARG A 81 -10.50 4.31 -2.58
CA ARG A 81 -11.68 3.44 -2.65
C ARG A 81 -12.67 3.92 -3.71
N ARG A 82 -13.03 5.20 -3.65
CA ARG A 82 -14.00 5.81 -4.58
C ARG A 82 -13.49 5.76 -6.01
N ASP A 83 -12.27 6.23 -6.25
CA ASP A 83 -11.73 6.39 -7.58
C ASP A 83 -11.48 5.02 -8.25
N PHE A 84 -11.08 3.99 -7.49
CA PHE A 84 -10.99 2.62 -8.00
C PHE A 84 -12.38 2.03 -8.29
N ALA A 85 -13.31 2.12 -7.34
CA ALA A 85 -14.64 1.53 -7.47
C ALA A 85 -15.42 2.10 -8.68
N GLN A 86 -15.31 3.41 -8.92
CA GLN A 86 -15.91 4.07 -10.08
C GLN A 86 -15.37 3.56 -11.42
N ARG A 87 -14.12 3.07 -11.47
CA ARG A 87 -13.49 2.53 -12.70
C ARG A 87 -13.91 1.09 -12.97
N VAL A 88 -13.99 0.27 -11.93
CA VAL A 88 -14.17 -1.19 -12.08
C VAL A 88 -15.61 -1.65 -11.93
N ALA A 89 -16.46 -0.87 -11.27
CA ALA A 89 -17.86 -1.19 -11.03
C ALA A 89 -18.73 0.08 -10.92
N PRO A 90 -18.85 0.88 -12.00
CA PRO A 90 -19.57 2.16 -11.97
C PRO A 90 -21.04 2.03 -11.56
N GLU A 91 -21.67 0.88 -11.81
CA GLU A 91 -23.08 0.63 -11.49
C GLU A 91 -23.32 0.26 -10.00
N ALA A 92 -22.28 -0.11 -9.25
CA ALA A 92 -22.38 -0.51 -7.84
C ALA A 92 -21.07 -0.28 -7.05
N PRO A 93 -20.49 0.94 -7.09
CA PRO A 93 -19.16 1.22 -6.55
C PRO A 93 -19.07 1.00 -5.03
N GLU A 94 -20.17 1.18 -4.29
CA GLU A 94 -20.25 0.99 -2.84
C GLU A 94 -20.11 -0.49 -2.40
N THR A 95 -20.25 -1.43 -3.33
CA THR A 95 -20.22 -2.87 -3.03
C THR A 95 -18.81 -3.49 -3.06
N ILE A 96 -17.82 -2.75 -3.56
CA ILE A 96 -16.49 -3.29 -3.86
C ILE A 96 -15.65 -3.50 -2.61
N TRP A 97 -15.71 -2.55 -1.67
CA TRP A 97 -14.83 -2.51 -0.52
C TRP A 97 -15.52 -2.98 0.76
N LEU A 98 -14.76 -3.66 1.63
CA LEU A 98 -15.20 -3.84 3.00
C LEU A 98 -15.21 -2.46 3.69
N PRO A 99 -16.24 -2.08 4.47
CA PRO A 99 -16.31 -0.76 5.09
C PRO A 99 -15.10 -0.46 6.00
N GLU A 100 -14.64 -1.47 6.75
CA GLU A 100 -13.55 -1.34 7.70
C GLU A 100 -12.17 -1.29 7.02
N ILE A 101 -11.27 -0.49 7.60
CA ILE A 101 -9.83 -0.49 7.30
C ILE A 101 -9.13 -0.94 8.58
N LEU A 102 -8.31 -1.98 8.48
CA LEU A 102 -7.50 -2.39 9.62
C LEU A 102 -6.26 -1.48 9.68
N ILE A 103 -6.01 -0.89 10.84
CA ILE A 103 -4.93 0.06 11.07
C ILE A 103 -4.12 -0.39 12.29
N GLN A 104 -2.81 -0.53 12.11
CA GLN A 104 -1.87 -0.79 13.18
C GLN A 104 -0.83 0.35 13.26
N PRO A 105 -0.88 1.18 14.31
CA PRO A 105 0.17 2.16 14.58
C PRO A 105 1.53 1.51 14.85
N LEU A 106 2.61 2.13 14.34
CA LEU A 106 3.99 1.66 14.52
C LEU A 106 4.76 2.70 15.32
N ARG A 107 5.16 2.33 16.54
CA ARG A 107 5.66 3.24 17.58
C ARG A 107 7.15 3.50 17.47
N ASP A 108 7.91 2.51 17.01
CA ASP A 108 9.36 2.57 16.93
C ASP A 108 9.88 1.97 15.62
N SER A 109 11.18 2.15 15.37
CA SER A 109 11.84 1.66 14.16
C SER A 109 11.83 0.13 14.04
N ALA A 110 11.80 -0.61 15.15
CA ALA A 110 11.76 -2.07 15.11
C ALA A 110 10.38 -2.58 14.67
N GLU A 111 9.30 -1.95 15.13
CA GLU A 111 7.94 -2.19 14.66
C GLU A 111 7.79 -1.86 13.18
N VAL A 112 8.35 -0.73 12.74
CA VAL A 112 8.40 -0.35 11.32
C VAL A 112 9.11 -1.41 10.49
N ASN A 113 10.30 -1.84 10.89
CA ASN A 113 11.06 -2.84 10.12
C ASN A 113 10.32 -4.18 10.03
N ARG A 114 9.69 -4.64 11.12
CA ARG A 114 8.84 -5.84 11.10
C ARG A 114 7.65 -5.68 10.15
N ALA A 115 7.01 -4.51 10.16
CA ALA A 115 5.87 -4.22 9.30
C ALA A 115 6.25 -4.18 7.81
N LEU A 116 7.41 -3.60 7.46
CA LEU A 116 7.94 -3.60 6.09
C LEU A 116 8.20 -5.03 5.60
N ALA A 117 8.93 -5.82 6.38
CA ALA A 117 9.20 -7.22 6.05
C ALA A 117 7.91 -8.03 5.93
N ALA A 118 6.99 -7.88 6.89
CA ALA A 118 5.70 -8.56 6.85
C ALA A 118 4.88 -8.19 5.62
N CYS A 119 4.92 -6.94 5.17
CA CYS A 119 4.25 -6.48 3.96
C CYS A 119 4.80 -7.22 2.71
N TRP A 120 6.11 -7.20 2.50
CA TRP A 120 6.73 -7.83 1.33
C TRP A 120 6.66 -9.35 1.33
N GLU A 121 6.68 -9.98 2.50
CA GLU A 121 6.53 -11.43 2.68
C GLU A 121 5.08 -11.93 2.51
N ALA A 122 4.09 -11.02 2.41
CA ALA A 122 2.69 -11.43 2.33
C ALA A 122 2.36 -12.37 1.16
N PRO A 123 2.84 -12.15 -0.07
CA PRO A 123 2.59 -13.07 -1.19
C PRO A 123 3.14 -14.47 -0.93
N VAL A 124 4.30 -14.58 -0.29
CA VAL A 124 4.94 -15.87 0.05
C VAL A 124 4.14 -16.59 1.13
N ARG A 125 3.76 -15.89 2.22
CA ARG A 125 2.93 -16.47 3.28
C ARG A 125 1.57 -16.97 2.80
N LEU A 126 1.04 -16.36 1.74
CA LEU A 126 -0.22 -16.74 1.10
C LEU A 126 -0.06 -17.79 -0.02
N GLY A 127 1.17 -18.24 -0.30
CA GLY A 127 1.45 -19.24 -1.34
C GLY A 127 1.31 -18.72 -2.78
N LEU A 128 1.28 -17.39 -2.97
CA LEU A 128 1.15 -16.75 -4.28
C LEU A 128 2.48 -16.60 -5.02
N ALA A 129 3.60 -16.68 -4.29
CA ALA A 129 4.95 -16.54 -4.80
C ALA A 129 5.92 -17.42 -3.99
N LYS A 130 7.04 -17.83 -4.59
CA LYS A 130 8.10 -18.56 -3.87
C LYS A 130 9.01 -17.62 -3.10
N HIS A 131 9.34 -16.48 -3.71
CA HIS A 131 10.12 -15.41 -3.10
C HIS A 131 9.38 -14.07 -3.18
N PRO A 132 9.63 -13.11 -2.27
CA PRO A 132 8.97 -11.80 -2.29
C PRO A 132 9.12 -11.04 -3.62
N GLU A 133 10.28 -11.17 -4.27
CA GLU A 133 10.59 -10.55 -5.56
C GLU A 133 9.86 -11.19 -6.75
N ASP A 134 9.34 -12.41 -6.62
CA ASP A 134 8.57 -13.05 -7.69
C ASP A 134 7.18 -12.42 -7.85
N TRP A 135 6.69 -11.71 -6.82
CA TRP A 135 5.37 -11.07 -6.86
C TRP A 135 5.43 -9.71 -7.56
N PRO A 136 4.79 -9.52 -8.73
CA PRO A 136 4.95 -8.31 -9.54
C PRO A 136 4.27 -7.06 -8.93
N TYR A 137 3.28 -7.25 -8.04
CA TYR A 137 2.46 -6.16 -7.50
C TYR A 137 2.92 -5.73 -6.10
N SER A 138 4.23 -5.47 -6.00
CA SER A 138 4.90 -5.10 -4.75
C SER A 138 5.78 -3.88 -4.94
N SER A 139 5.86 -3.02 -3.91
CA SER A 139 6.82 -1.92 -3.87
C SER A 139 8.26 -2.39 -3.72
N LEU A 140 8.50 -3.67 -3.40
CA LEU A 140 9.83 -4.24 -3.25
C LEU A 140 10.71 -4.01 -4.50
N HIS A 141 10.13 -4.09 -5.69
CA HIS A 141 10.81 -3.84 -6.97
C HIS A 141 11.45 -2.45 -7.05
N ARG A 142 10.74 -1.43 -6.52
CA ARG A 142 11.25 -0.06 -6.43
C ARG A 142 12.49 -0.03 -5.53
N ASP A 143 12.45 -0.72 -4.40
CA ASP A 143 13.49 -0.67 -3.36
C ASP A 143 14.73 -1.46 -3.77
N LEU A 144 14.56 -2.63 -4.39
CA LEU A 144 15.65 -3.38 -5.02
C LEU A 144 16.36 -2.56 -6.10
N ARG A 145 15.61 -1.85 -6.95
CA ARG A 145 16.18 -0.95 -7.97
C ARG A 145 16.96 0.22 -7.36
N ILE A 146 16.47 0.80 -6.27
CA ILE A 146 17.19 1.88 -5.55
C ILE A 146 18.47 1.33 -4.91
N ALA A 147 18.40 0.15 -4.28
CA ALA A 147 19.56 -0.48 -3.65
C ALA A 147 20.65 -0.83 -4.68
N ALA A 148 20.28 -1.36 -5.84
CA ALA A 148 21.21 -1.64 -6.93
C ALA A 148 21.95 -0.39 -7.41
N ARG A 149 21.25 0.73 -7.58
CA ARG A 149 21.87 2.01 -7.99
C ARG A 149 22.88 2.55 -6.99
N ARG A 150 22.63 2.37 -5.68
CA ARG A 150 23.57 2.79 -4.62
C ARG A 150 24.86 1.99 -4.61
N ARG A 151 24.82 0.71 -5.02
CA ARG A 151 26.01 -0.15 -5.08
C ARG A 151 26.90 0.12 -6.30
N VAL A 152 26.32 0.64 -7.40
CA VAL A 152 27.06 0.94 -8.64
C VAL A 152 27.70 2.33 -8.61
N GLY A 153 27.21 3.24 -7.77
CA GLY A 153 27.77 4.59 -7.60
C GLY A 153 28.64 4.78 -6.35
N ALA A 154 29.05 3.69 -5.68
CA ALA A 154 29.91 3.67 -4.50
C ALA A 154 31.28 3.08 -4.83
#